data_AF-A0A137QZR7-F1
#
_entry.id   AF-A0A137QZR7-F1
#
_cell.length_a   1.000
_cell.length_b   1.000
_cell.length_c   1.000
_cell.angle_alpha   90.00
_cell.angle_beta   90.00
_cell.angle_gamma   90.00
#
_symmetry.space_group_name_H-M   'P 1'
#
loop_
_entity.id
_entity.type
_entity.pdbx_description
1 polymer ?
#
loop_
_entity_poly.entity_id
_entity_poly.type
_entity_poly.pdbx_seq_one_letter_code
_entity_poly.pdbx_strand_id
1 'polypeptide(L)'
;MKVAVIGSGVSGLAATWLLNEHSDHEVHLYEADDRPGGHANTVRFRPPNDPTSAGVDVDTQIVFNPPTYPNFLRFLKLFPPPEDQLPKPLSWLSSLFTSSPPEPTKVPDDGIRILPTEMTFSVSRDGGAFEWAGKNPFTVFCQPSRLFDSSMWRMLYDVFRFNACSLRFIQRPGERQRSIGQYLREEGYSNAFKDNYLIPMTAAIWSTPPDRCFDDFPAQTLIQFMYNHSLLQITRKPKWLTICGGSHRYVNHILGRLPMSQLHLSSRINCVSSISKQGTGRRKLEIVTDNDEKYVYDHVIFACHSDEALRILQAGDDIRGEEERILGSFEWNKNEVVLHSDPEFMPKSRMAWSCWNYLTYSDGHDKANIDRVSLYVHILLTDLPELTNT
;
A
#
# COMPACT_ATOMS: atom_id res chain seq x y z
N MET A 1 -27.05 4.22 -18.16
CA MET A 1 -26.93 5.52 -17.46
C MET A 1 -25.52 6.04 -17.67
N LYS A 2 -25.32 7.36 -17.63
CA LYS A 2 -24.00 7.98 -17.76
C LYS A 2 -23.43 8.27 -16.37
N VAL A 3 -22.28 7.69 -16.03
CA VAL A 3 -21.68 7.75 -14.70
C VAL A 3 -20.29 8.36 -14.78
N ALA A 4 -19.99 9.34 -13.91
CA ALA A 4 -18.63 9.85 -13.74
C ALA A 4 -17.99 9.21 -12.49
N VAL A 5 -16.74 8.80 -12.60
CA VAL A 5 -15.89 8.37 -11.49
C VAL A 5 -14.76 9.38 -11.33
N ILE A 6 -14.65 10.01 -10.16
CA ILE A 6 -13.68 11.08 -9.88
C ILE A 6 -12.56 10.50 -9.02
N GLY A 7 -11.37 10.34 -9.61
CA GLY A 7 -10.18 9.73 -9.03
C GLY A 7 -9.92 8.34 -9.59
N SER A 8 -8.69 8.11 -10.07
CA SER A 8 -8.24 6.82 -10.64
C SER A 8 -7.36 6.01 -9.70
N GLY A 9 -7.47 6.23 -8.39
CA GLY A 9 -6.93 5.33 -7.38
C GLY A 9 -7.58 3.94 -7.45
N VAL A 10 -7.12 3.00 -6.61
CA VAL A 10 -7.59 1.61 -6.62
C VAL A 10 -9.11 1.46 -6.47
N SER A 11 -9.76 2.33 -5.69
CA SER A 11 -11.23 2.37 -5.53
C SER A 11 -11.93 2.81 -6.80
N GLY A 12 -11.43 3.86 -7.46
CA GLY A 12 -11.97 4.38 -8.72
C GLY A 12 -11.79 3.41 -9.87
N LEU A 13 -10.61 2.81 -9.99
CA LEU A 13 -10.34 1.75 -10.97
C LEU A 13 -11.25 0.54 -10.77
N ALA A 14 -11.49 0.11 -9.54
CA ALA A 14 -12.40 -1.00 -9.26
C ALA A 14 -13.85 -0.66 -9.62
N ALA A 15 -14.32 0.54 -9.30
CA ALA A 15 -15.65 1.02 -9.68
C ALA A 15 -15.80 1.11 -11.20
N THR A 16 -14.82 1.72 -11.89
CA THR A 16 -14.78 1.82 -13.35
C THR A 16 -14.76 0.44 -14.01
N TRP A 17 -13.91 -0.47 -13.54
CA TRP A 17 -13.84 -1.84 -14.04
C TRP A 17 -15.19 -2.55 -13.96
N LEU A 18 -15.80 -2.57 -12.76
CA LEU A 18 -17.09 -3.24 -12.55
C LEU A 18 -18.20 -2.64 -13.41
N LEU A 19 -18.31 -1.31 -13.47
CA LEU A 19 -19.36 -0.64 -14.21
C LEU A 19 -19.16 -0.79 -15.72
N ASN A 20 -17.92 -0.68 -16.22
CA ASN A 20 -17.61 -0.76 -17.64
C ASN A 20 -17.76 -2.18 -18.20
N GLU A 21 -17.34 -3.21 -17.45
CA GLU A 21 -17.32 -4.59 -17.96
C GLU A 21 -18.56 -5.41 -17.59
N HIS A 22 -19.30 -5.01 -16.56
CA HIS A 22 -20.41 -5.80 -16.02
C HIS A 22 -21.74 -5.03 -15.93
N SER A 23 -21.87 -3.91 -16.65
CA SER A 23 -23.13 -3.20 -16.79
C SER A 23 -23.25 -2.48 -18.14
N ASP A 24 -24.46 -2.03 -18.49
CA ASP A 24 -24.72 -1.22 -19.69
C ASP A 24 -24.56 0.30 -19.40
N HIS A 25 -23.63 0.67 -18.53
CA HIS A 25 -23.40 2.06 -18.16
C HIS A 25 -22.28 2.69 -19.00
N GLU A 26 -22.48 3.94 -19.40
CA GLU A 26 -21.43 4.77 -20.00
C GLU A 26 -20.63 5.38 -18.86
N VAL A 27 -19.42 4.88 -18.63
CA VAL A 27 -18.58 5.26 -17.49
C VAL A 27 -17.47 6.19 -17.96
N HIS A 28 -17.33 7.36 -17.34
CA HIS A 28 -16.19 8.25 -17.57
C HIS A 28 -15.33 8.30 -16.31
N LEU A 29 -14.03 8.10 -16.47
CA LEU A 29 -13.05 8.20 -15.38
C LEU A 29 -12.27 9.51 -15.51
N TYR A 30 -12.28 10.31 -14.45
CA TYR A 30 -11.54 11.56 -14.34
C TYR A 30 -10.39 11.41 -13.36
N GLU A 31 -9.19 11.80 -13.77
CA GLU A 31 -7.98 11.85 -12.96
C GLU A 31 -7.36 13.25 -13.04
N ALA A 32 -6.98 13.79 -11.90
CA ALA A 32 -6.38 15.11 -11.81
C ALA A 32 -4.91 15.10 -12.27
N ASP A 33 -4.20 13.99 -12.06
CA ASP A 33 -2.82 13.81 -12.53
C ASP A 33 -2.76 13.36 -14.00
N ASP A 34 -1.57 13.47 -14.59
CA ASP A 34 -1.27 12.96 -15.94
C ASP A 34 -1.12 11.43 -16.00
N ARG A 35 -1.21 10.76 -14.83
CA ARG A 35 -1.01 9.33 -14.67
C ARG A 35 -2.13 8.71 -13.84
N PRO A 36 -2.68 7.56 -14.27
CA PRO A 36 -3.65 6.82 -13.48
C PRO A 36 -3.03 5.99 -12.35
N GLY A 37 -3.86 5.61 -11.36
CA GLY A 37 -3.51 4.63 -10.33
C GLY A 37 -3.35 5.22 -8.92
N GLY A 38 -3.17 6.54 -8.80
CA GLY A 38 -2.92 7.20 -7.51
C GLY A 38 -1.75 6.56 -6.77
N HIS A 39 -1.97 6.05 -5.55
CA HIS A 39 -0.95 5.35 -4.76
C HIS A 39 -0.45 4.04 -5.38
N ALA A 40 -1.21 3.42 -6.28
CA ALA A 40 -0.69 2.33 -7.11
C ALA A 40 0.22 2.94 -8.19
N ASN A 41 1.51 3.02 -7.90
CA ASN A 41 2.48 3.68 -8.74
C ASN A 41 3.70 2.78 -8.95
N THR A 42 4.03 2.56 -10.21
CA THR A 42 5.24 1.85 -10.62
C THR A 42 6.17 2.82 -11.32
N VAL A 43 7.41 2.92 -10.84
CA VAL A 43 8.44 3.79 -11.42
C VAL A 43 9.57 2.94 -11.97
N ARG A 44 10.01 3.21 -13.20
CA ARG A 44 11.19 2.55 -13.78
C ARG A 44 12.45 3.10 -13.13
N PHE A 45 13.13 2.30 -12.33
CA PHE A 45 14.45 2.61 -11.79
C PHE A 45 15.54 2.22 -12.79
N ARG A 46 16.53 3.11 -13.01
CA ARG A 46 17.79 2.76 -13.67
C ARG A 46 18.95 3.11 -12.74
N PRO A 47 19.90 2.20 -12.47
CA PRO A 47 21.06 2.51 -11.67
C PRO A 47 21.82 3.71 -12.26
N PRO A 48 22.13 4.75 -11.46
CA PRO A 48 22.86 5.92 -11.97
C PRO A 48 24.22 5.56 -12.60
N ASN A 49 24.85 4.50 -12.08
CA ASN A 49 26.17 4.04 -12.52
C ASN A 49 26.12 3.06 -13.70
N ASP A 50 24.94 2.66 -14.17
CA ASP A 50 24.77 1.82 -15.35
C ASP A 50 23.63 2.37 -16.23
N PRO A 51 23.93 3.37 -17.09
CA PRO A 51 22.96 3.94 -18.02
C PRO A 51 22.45 2.95 -19.07
N THR A 52 23.19 1.86 -19.30
CA THR A 52 22.83 0.81 -20.27
C THR A 52 21.89 -0.24 -19.68
N SER A 53 21.66 -0.21 -18.38
CA SER A 53 20.70 -1.07 -17.71
C SER A 53 19.31 -0.92 -18.34
N ALA A 54 18.67 -2.05 -18.60
CA ALA A 54 17.25 -2.06 -18.98
C ALA A 54 16.38 -1.37 -17.90
N GLY A 55 16.87 -1.28 -16.65
CA GLY A 55 16.15 -0.79 -15.50
C GLY A 55 15.24 -1.85 -14.88
N VAL A 56 14.63 -1.50 -13.76
CA VAL A 56 13.72 -2.36 -13.01
C VAL A 56 12.48 -1.55 -12.63
N ASP A 57 11.30 -2.14 -12.79
CA ASP A 57 10.06 -1.51 -12.35
C ASP A 57 9.91 -1.62 -10.84
N VAL A 58 9.88 -0.48 -10.14
CA VAL A 58 9.75 -0.42 -8.70
C VAL A 58 8.36 0.07 -8.35
N ASP A 59 7.58 -0.79 -7.71
CA ASP A 59 6.25 -0.44 -7.21
C ASP A 59 6.39 0.24 -5.85
N THR A 60 5.67 1.34 -5.64
CA THR A 60 5.77 2.11 -4.40
C THR A 60 4.94 1.50 -3.28
N GLN A 61 3.88 0.72 -3.55
CA GLN A 61 2.92 0.34 -2.49
C GLN A 61 2.16 -1.01 -2.64
N ILE A 62 2.58 -1.99 -3.46
CA ILE A 62 1.80 -3.24 -3.58
C ILE A 62 2.56 -4.50 -3.14
N VAL A 63 2.24 -4.90 -1.91
CA VAL A 63 2.21 -6.31 -1.51
C VAL A 63 0.81 -6.68 -1.05
N PHE A 64 0.44 -7.94 -1.19
CA PHE A 64 -0.85 -8.46 -0.75
C PHE A 64 -0.71 -9.90 -0.25
N ASN A 65 -1.74 -10.41 0.40
CA ASN A 65 -1.78 -11.81 0.82
C ASN A 65 -3.21 -12.38 0.78
N PRO A 66 -3.37 -13.72 0.67
CA PRO A 66 -4.69 -14.31 0.49
C PRO A 66 -5.73 -14.04 1.59
N PRO A 67 -5.38 -14.07 2.89
CA PRO A 67 -6.33 -13.76 3.95
C PRO A 67 -6.91 -12.34 3.90
N THR A 68 -6.11 -11.35 3.52
CA THR A 68 -6.51 -9.93 3.58
C THR A 68 -6.95 -9.34 2.23
N TYR A 69 -6.61 -9.99 1.10
CA TYR A 69 -6.93 -9.51 -0.26
C TYR A 69 -7.71 -10.53 -1.12
N PRO A 70 -8.80 -11.16 -0.62
CA PRO A 70 -9.52 -12.19 -1.37
C PRO A 70 -10.15 -11.64 -2.66
N ASN A 71 -10.70 -10.42 -2.62
CA ASN A 71 -11.33 -9.79 -3.78
C ASN A 71 -10.31 -9.41 -4.85
N PHE A 72 -9.18 -8.83 -4.45
CA PHE A 72 -8.11 -8.48 -5.39
C PHE A 72 -7.50 -9.72 -6.05
N LEU A 73 -7.28 -10.79 -5.28
CA LEU A 73 -6.83 -12.07 -5.84
C LEU A 73 -7.85 -12.67 -6.82
N ARG A 74 -9.15 -12.56 -6.54
CA ARG A 74 -10.18 -13.02 -7.46
C ARG A 74 -10.14 -12.22 -8.77
N PHE A 75 -9.98 -10.90 -8.68
CA PHE A 75 -9.80 -10.04 -9.84
C PHE A 75 -8.56 -10.43 -10.64
N LEU A 76 -7.39 -10.58 -10.01
CA LEU A 76 -6.15 -10.96 -10.71
C LEU A 76 -6.27 -12.33 -11.42
N LYS A 77 -7.03 -13.27 -10.85
CA LYS A 77 -7.29 -14.59 -11.47
C LYS A 77 -8.13 -14.52 -12.75
N LEU A 78 -8.84 -13.42 -13.00
CA LEU A 78 -9.56 -13.22 -14.28
C LEU A 78 -8.59 -12.95 -15.44
N PHE A 79 -7.34 -12.60 -15.13
CA PHE A 79 -6.32 -12.21 -16.12
C PHE A 79 -5.04 -13.03 -15.91
N PRO A 80 -5.10 -14.37 -16.05
CA PRO A 80 -3.94 -15.23 -15.84
C PRO A 80 -2.85 -14.93 -16.88
N PRO A 81 -1.55 -15.05 -16.52
CA PRO A 81 -0.49 -14.96 -17.52
C PRO A 81 -0.66 -16.08 -18.57
N PRO A 82 -0.15 -15.88 -19.80
CA PRO A 82 -0.13 -16.91 -20.83
C PRO A 82 0.45 -18.24 -20.34
N GLU A 83 -0.07 -19.36 -20.87
CA GLU A 83 0.20 -20.72 -20.37
C GLU A 83 1.69 -21.10 -20.47
N ASP A 84 2.42 -20.51 -21.42
CA ASP A 84 3.87 -20.66 -21.59
C ASP A 84 4.71 -19.98 -20.49
N GLN A 85 4.12 -19.03 -19.74
CA GLN A 85 4.74 -18.33 -18.62
C GLN A 85 4.33 -18.88 -17.24
N LEU A 86 3.41 -19.85 -17.19
CA LEU A 86 3.11 -20.58 -15.95
C LEU A 86 4.28 -21.54 -15.62
N PRO A 87 4.61 -21.73 -14.33
CA PRO A 87 5.60 -22.73 -13.95
C PRO A 87 5.10 -24.10 -14.41
N LYS A 88 5.77 -24.68 -15.41
CA LYS A 88 5.44 -26.01 -15.90
C LYS A 88 5.59 -27.01 -14.75
N PRO A 89 4.60 -27.88 -14.49
CA PRO A 89 4.81 -28.99 -13.57
C PRO A 89 6.02 -29.79 -14.07
N LEU A 90 6.83 -30.33 -13.14
CA LEU A 90 7.99 -31.17 -13.44
C LEU A 90 7.54 -32.44 -14.20
N SER A 91 7.33 -32.34 -15.52
CA SER A 91 7.05 -33.46 -16.41
C SER A 91 8.20 -33.58 -17.40
N TRP A 92 9.21 -34.36 -17.04
CA TRP A 92 10.33 -34.74 -17.90
C TRP A 92 9.93 -35.61 -19.11
N LEU A 93 8.63 -35.80 -19.38
CA LEU A 93 8.09 -36.69 -20.43
C LEU A 93 7.31 -35.98 -21.55
N SER A 94 7.03 -34.68 -21.47
CA SER A 94 6.26 -33.97 -22.51
C SER A 94 7.10 -33.48 -23.70
N SER A 95 8.44 -33.57 -23.62
CA SER A 95 9.36 -33.14 -24.67
C SER A 95 9.53 -34.11 -25.85
N LEU A 96 8.72 -35.17 -25.94
CA LEU A 96 8.82 -36.15 -27.03
C LEU A 96 7.80 -36.00 -28.15
N PHE A 97 6.72 -35.22 -27.98
CA PHE A 97 5.72 -35.07 -29.03
C PHE A 97 5.07 -33.68 -29.00
N THR A 98 5.53 -32.79 -29.88
CA THR A 98 4.69 -31.99 -30.80
C THR A 98 5.51 -30.87 -31.42
N SER A 99 5.51 -30.84 -32.75
CA SER A 99 6.10 -29.83 -33.61
C SER A 99 4.99 -29.01 -34.27
N SER A 100 4.92 -27.70 -34.01
CA SER A 100 4.60 -26.61 -34.95
C SER A 100 4.50 -25.28 -34.20
N PRO A 101 5.05 -24.17 -34.72
CA PRO A 101 4.85 -22.84 -34.14
C PRO A 101 3.49 -22.25 -34.58
N PRO A 102 2.74 -21.57 -33.70
CA PRO A 102 1.54 -20.84 -34.14
C PRO A 102 1.93 -19.53 -34.85
N GLU A 103 1.19 -19.21 -35.91
CA GLU A 103 1.24 -17.92 -36.63
C GLU A 103 0.79 -16.73 -35.75
N PRO A 104 1.26 -15.51 -36.03
CA PRO A 104 0.94 -14.34 -35.23
C PRO A 104 -0.38 -13.71 -35.68
N THR A 105 -1.45 -13.85 -34.90
CA THR A 105 -2.62 -12.97 -35.02
C THR A 105 -3.09 -12.42 -33.66
N LYS A 106 -3.01 -11.08 -33.58
CA LYS A 106 -3.77 -10.12 -32.75
C LYS A 106 -3.61 -10.12 -31.22
N VAL A 107 -2.97 -9.03 -30.77
CA VAL A 107 -2.89 -8.41 -29.42
C VAL A 107 -2.16 -9.26 -28.37
N PRO A 108 -1.02 -8.80 -27.79
CA PRO A 108 -0.37 -9.54 -26.72
C PRO A 108 -1.22 -9.43 -25.45
N ASP A 109 -1.88 -10.53 -25.09
CA ASP A 109 -2.60 -10.70 -23.83
C ASP A 109 -1.57 -10.96 -22.71
N ASP A 110 -1.00 -9.89 -22.15
CA ASP A 110 0.07 -9.96 -21.16
C ASP A 110 -0.47 -10.09 -19.73
N GLY A 111 -1.17 -11.20 -19.46
CA GLY A 111 -1.82 -11.49 -18.18
C GLY A 111 -0.95 -11.22 -16.93
N ILE A 112 -1.63 -11.03 -15.80
CA ILE A 112 -1.02 -10.46 -14.58
C ILE A 112 -0.38 -11.57 -13.76
N ARG A 113 0.95 -11.69 -13.85
CA ARG A 113 1.73 -12.68 -13.09
C ARG A 113 1.94 -12.24 -11.64
N ILE A 114 1.56 -13.11 -10.70
CA ILE A 114 1.76 -12.92 -9.27
C ILE A 114 3.05 -13.64 -8.83
N LEU A 115 3.88 -12.96 -8.04
CA LEU A 115 5.13 -13.51 -7.50
C LEU A 115 5.06 -13.60 -5.97
N PRO A 116 5.69 -14.62 -5.34
CA PRO A 116 5.92 -14.60 -3.91
C PRO A 116 6.89 -13.48 -3.56
N THR A 117 6.70 -12.87 -2.40
CA THR A 117 7.58 -11.85 -1.85
C THR A 117 7.75 -11.98 -0.34
N GLU A 118 8.71 -11.26 0.23
CA GLU A 118 8.93 -11.11 1.65
C GLU A 118 8.46 -9.73 2.14
N MET A 119 8.12 -9.64 3.42
CA MET A 119 7.80 -8.41 4.14
C MET A 119 8.60 -8.40 5.44
N THR A 120 9.91 -8.58 5.33
CA THR A 120 10.81 -8.53 6.49
C THR A 120 10.92 -7.11 7.01
N PHE A 121 11.13 -6.97 8.32
CA PHE A 121 11.17 -5.69 9.02
C PHE A 121 12.42 -5.59 9.89
N SER A 122 13.02 -4.41 9.94
CA SER A 122 14.14 -4.07 10.81
C SER A 122 14.00 -2.67 11.39
N VAL A 123 14.73 -2.44 12.47
CA VAL A 123 14.90 -1.12 13.09
C VAL A 123 16.38 -0.83 13.18
N SER A 124 16.79 0.36 12.76
CA SER A 124 18.12 0.93 13.00
C SER A 124 17.96 2.29 13.67
N ARG A 125 18.60 2.45 14.82
CA ARG A 125 18.47 3.64 15.66
C ARG A 125 19.81 4.31 15.89
N ASP A 126 19.79 5.63 15.95
CA ASP A 126 20.93 6.48 16.32
C ASP A 126 22.16 6.21 15.43
N GLY A 127 21.95 6.14 14.11
CA GLY A 127 23.02 5.86 13.16
C GLY A 127 23.61 4.45 13.26
N GLY A 128 22.85 3.48 13.77
CA GLY A 128 23.26 2.08 13.93
C GLY A 128 23.76 1.74 15.33
N ALA A 129 23.62 2.64 16.31
CA ALA A 129 23.94 2.33 17.70
C ALA A 129 23.11 1.13 18.20
N PHE A 130 21.85 1.01 17.77
CA PHE A 130 20.98 -0.13 18.05
C PHE A 130 20.34 -0.63 16.75
N GLU A 131 20.47 -1.93 16.46
CA GLU A 131 19.86 -2.56 15.29
C GLU A 131 19.32 -3.95 15.60
N TRP A 132 18.17 -4.29 15.02
CA TRP A 132 17.66 -5.67 14.97
C TRP A 132 16.79 -5.89 13.72
N ALA A 133 16.69 -7.14 13.27
CA ALA A 133 15.81 -7.51 12.17
C ALA A 133 15.06 -8.82 12.44
N GLY A 134 13.79 -8.86 12.01
CA GLY A 134 12.86 -9.96 12.30
C GLY A 134 12.88 -11.14 11.33
N LYS A 135 13.89 -11.25 10.45
CA LYS A 135 13.95 -12.31 9.43
C LYS A 135 14.16 -13.70 10.05
N ASN A 136 15.08 -13.84 11.00
CA ASN A 136 15.36 -15.09 11.72
C ASN A 136 16.09 -14.79 13.05
N PRO A 137 16.29 -15.78 13.94
CA PRO A 137 16.95 -15.54 15.24
C PRO A 137 18.37 -14.95 15.15
N PHE A 138 19.12 -15.24 14.09
CA PHE A 138 20.45 -14.66 13.89
C PHE A 138 20.39 -13.17 13.52
N THR A 139 19.38 -12.74 12.75
CA THR A 139 19.20 -11.32 12.41
C THR A 139 18.62 -10.50 13.56
N VAL A 140 17.94 -11.13 14.51
CA VAL A 140 17.51 -10.47 15.76
C VAL A 140 18.73 -9.98 16.53
N PHE A 141 19.79 -10.80 16.59
CA PHE A 141 21.08 -10.44 17.18
C PHE A 141 22.12 -10.10 16.10
N CYS A 142 21.73 -9.27 15.11
CA CYS A 142 22.66 -8.78 14.09
C CYS A 142 23.87 -8.01 14.66
N GLN A 143 23.76 -7.56 15.91
CA GLN A 143 24.83 -7.05 16.75
C GLN A 143 25.11 -8.05 17.89
N PRO A 144 26.18 -8.85 17.85
CA PRO A 144 26.43 -9.91 18.84
C PRO A 144 26.50 -9.42 20.29
N SER A 145 26.95 -8.18 20.52
CA SER A 145 26.96 -7.55 21.85
C SER A 145 25.57 -7.46 22.49
N ARG A 146 24.49 -7.46 21.69
CA ARG A 146 23.10 -7.43 22.16
C ARG A 146 22.65 -8.70 22.86
N LEU A 147 23.41 -9.80 22.74
CA LEU A 147 23.15 -11.01 23.54
C LEU A 147 23.30 -10.76 25.04
N PHE A 148 24.12 -9.78 25.44
CA PHE A 148 24.36 -9.41 26.84
C PHE A 148 23.51 -8.21 27.29
N ASP A 149 22.64 -7.68 26.42
CA ASP A 149 21.80 -6.53 26.72
C ASP A 149 20.46 -6.98 27.33
N SER A 150 20.26 -6.69 28.62
CA SER A 150 19.02 -7.01 29.33
C SER A 150 17.79 -6.32 28.72
N SER A 151 17.97 -5.14 28.12
CA SER A 151 16.91 -4.39 27.45
C SER A 151 16.42 -5.11 26.19
N MET A 152 17.35 -5.69 25.42
CA MET A 152 17.03 -6.51 24.24
C MET A 152 16.19 -7.74 24.61
N TRP A 153 16.59 -8.47 25.65
CA TRP A 153 15.82 -9.62 26.13
C TRP A 153 14.46 -9.22 26.70
N ARG A 154 14.39 -8.08 27.41
CA ARG A 154 13.13 -7.55 27.91
C ARG A 154 12.18 -7.17 26.76
N MET A 155 12.70 -6.55 25.71
CA MET A 155 11.96 -6.25 24.48
C MET A 155 11.40 -7.53 23.87
N LEU A 156 12.23 -8.56 23.65
CA LEU A 156 11.80 -9.83 23.07
C LEU A 156 10.71 -10.51 23.92
N TYR A 157 10.89 -10.56 25.24
CA TYR A 157 9.86 -11.06 26.17
C TYR A 157 8.54 -10.31 26.01
N ASP A 158 8.59 -8.97 25.98
CA ASP A 158 7.40 -8.13 25.80
C ASP A 158 6.74 -8.33 24.43
N VAL A 159 7.49 -8.59 23.35
CA VAL A 159 6.93 -8.98 22.04
C VAL A 159 6.13 -10.27 22.15
N PHE A 160 6.73 -11.32 22.73
CA PHE A 160 6.02 -12.59 22.91
C PHE A 160 4.79 -12.45 23.81
N ARG A 161 4.92 -11.68 24.91
CA ARG A 161 3.82 -11.39 25.83
C ARG A 161 2.70 -10.61 25.15
N PHE A 162 3.01 -9.56 24.39
CA PHE A 162 2.04 -8.79 23.62
C PHE A 162 1.29 -9.67 22.63
N ASN A 163 2.00 -10.50 21.87
CA ASN A 163 1.39 -11.41 20.90
C ASN A 163 0.47 -12.43 21.60
N ALA A 164 0.89 -13.00 22.73
CA ALA A 164 0.09 -13.96 23.49
C ALA A 164 -1.16 -13.33 24.14
N CYS A 165 -1.06 -12.09 24.62
CA CYS A 165 -2.15 -11.40 25.30
C CYS A 165 -3.14 -10.71 24.33
N SER A 166 -2.73 -10.44 23.09
CA SER A 166 -3.51 -9.72 22.08
C SER A 166 -4.91 -10.29 21.83
N LEU A 167 -5.02 -11.62 21.74
CA LEU A 167 -6.30 -12.32 21.56
C LEU A 167 -7.23 -12.13 22.75
N ARG A 168 -6.70 -12.19 23.97
CA ARG A 168 -7.46 -12.00 25.20
C ARG A 168 -7.96 -10.56 25.31
N PHE A 169 -7.17 -9.60 24.83
CA PHE A 169 -7.54 -8.18 24.78
C PHE A 169 -8.72 -7.94 23.83
N ILE A 170 -8.66 -8.47 22.59
CA ILE A 170 -9.73 -8.32 21.59
C ILE A 170 -11.08 -8.83 22.10
N GLN A 171 -11.07 -9.90 22.91
CA GLN A 171 -12.29 -10.55 23.40
C GLN A 171 -12.94 -9.89 24.62
N ARG A 172 -12.31 -8.87 25.24
CA ARG A 172 -12.83 -8.21 26.43
C ARG A 172 -13.80 -7.06 26.07
N PRO A 173 -15.08 -7.13 26.47
CA PRO A 173 -15.99 -5.99 26.32
C PRO A 173 -15.60 -4.88 27.30
N GLY A 174 -15.38 -3.65 26.80
CA GLY A 174 -15.13 -2.45 27.62
C GLY A 174 -13.80 -1.74 27.35
N GLU A 175 -12.83 -2.38 26.69
CA GLU A 175 -11.50 -1.79 26.44
C GLU A 175 -11.43 -0.86 25.20
N ARG A 176 -12.59 -0.49 24.63
CA ARG A 176 -12.73 0.28 23.36
C ARG A 176 -12.16 1.70 23.39
N GLN A 177 -11.97 2.29 24.57
CA GLN A 177 -11.69 3.72 24.73
C GLN A 177 -10.27 4.04 25.19
N ARG A 178 -9.44 3.02 25.45
CA ARG A 178 -8.07 3.23 25.94
C ARG A 178 -7.12 3.45 24.78
N SER A 179 -6.24 4.44 24.90
CA SER A 179 -5.15 4.59 23.94
C SER A 179 -4.10 3.49 24.10
N ILE A 180 -3.37 3.19 23.03
CA ILE A 180 -2.29 2.21 23.08
C ILE A 180 -1.22 2.62 24.11
N GLY A 181 -0.86 3.89 24.20
CA GLY A 181 0.09 4.38 25.20
C GLY A 181 -0.36 4.09 26.64
N GLN A 182 -1.65 4.30 26.94
CA GLN A 182 -2.20 3.98 28.26
C GLN A 182 -2.18 2.47 28.55
N TYR A 183 -2.58 1.65 27.57
CA TYR A 183 -2.53 0.19 27.68
C TYR A 183 -1.13 -0.31 28.01
N LEU A 184 -0.12 0.16 27.28
CA LEU A 184 1.26 -0.28 27.46
C LEU A 184 1.81 0.06 28.86
N ARG A 185 1.46 1.24 29.38
CA ARG A 185 1.88 1.67 30.73
C ARG A 185 1.25 0.82 31.83
N GLU A 186 -0.06 0.62 31.79
CA GLU A 186 -0.77 -0.13 32.84
C GLU A 186 -0.39 -1.62 32.86
N GLU A 187 -0.18 -2.22 31.69
CA GLU A 187 0.26 -3.62 31.58
C GLU A 187 1.79 -3.78 31.71
N GLY A 188 2.51 -2.71 32.07
CA GLY A 188 3.94 -2.73 32.39
C GLY A 188 4.85 -3.15 31.23
N TYR A 189 4.53 -2.78 29.99
CA TYR A 189 5.41 -2.98 28.83
C TYR A 189 6.63 -2.06 28.91
N SER A 190 7.80 -2.58 28.50
CA SER A 190 9.05 -1.81 28.52
C SER A 190 9.09 -0.72 27.45
N ASN A 191 9.85 0.36 27.72
CA ASN A 191 10.18 1.36 26.70
C ASN A 191 10.93 0.73 25.53
N ALA A 192 11.78 -0.29 25.77
CA ALA A 192 12.44 -1.02 24.70
C ALA A 192 11.44 -1.66 23.72
N PHE A 193 10.39 -2.33 24.21
CA PHE A 193 9.31 -2.84 23.37
C PHE A 193 8.55 -1.73 22.62
N LYS A 194 8.22 -0.65 23.34
CA LYS A 194 7.49 0.47 22.75
C LYS A 194 8.29 1.14 21.62
N ASP A 195 9.51 1.57 21.92
CA ASP A 195 10.32 2.45 21.06
C ASP A 195 11.10 1.68 19.98
N ASN A 196 11.45 0.41 20.22
CA ASN A 196 12.27 -0.37 19.28
C ASN A 196 11.49 -1.44 18.51
N TYR A 197 10.21 -1.65 18.82
CA TYR A 197 9.40 -2.65 18.12
C TYR A 197 8.03 -2.09 17.71
N LEU A 198 7.20 -1.69 18.67
CA LEU A 198 5.80 -1.41 18.37
C LEU A 198 5.64 -0.09 17.60
N ILE A 199 6.27 0.99 18.08
CA ILE A 199 6.28 2.29 17.40
C ILE A 199 6.84 2.17 15.98
N PRO A 200 8.07 1.67 15.78
CA PRO A 200 8.63 1.52 14.44
C PRO A 200 7.73 0.73 13.49
N MET A 201 7.12 -0.36 13.97
CA MET A 201 6.30 -1.22 13.14
C MET A 201 5.01 -0.53 12.70
N THR A 202 4.30 0.14 13.61
CA THR A 202 3.03 0.80 13.25
C THR A 202 3.25 2.07 12.45
N ALA A 203 4.28 2.86 12.78
CA ALA A 203 4.64 4.05 12.03
C ALA A 203 5.05 3.69 10.60
N ALA A 204 5.79 2.59 10.40
CA ALA A 204 6.11 2.08 9.08
C ALA A 204 4.85 1.73 8.27
N ILE A 205 3.93 0.96 8.85
CA ILE A 205 2.76 0.44 8.13
C ILE A 205 1.74 1.54 7.83
N TRP A 206 1.53 2.48 8.75
CA TRP A 206 0.54 3.54 8.61
C TRP A 206 1.11 4.85 8.08
N SER A 207 2.42 4.93 7.82
CA SER A 207 3.10 6.15 7.38
C SER A 207 2.64 7.36 8.21
N THR A 208 2.62 7.17 9.54
CA THR A 208 2.09 8.13 10.50
C THR A 208 3.18 8.44 11.53
N PRO A 209 3.36 9.72 11.91
CA PRO A 209 4.28 10.10 12.97
C PRO A 209 4.02 9.31 14.28
N PRO A 210 5.07 8.80 14.96
CA PRO A 210 4.92 8.02 16.19
C PRO A 210 4.19 8.71 17.33
N ASP A 211 4.40 10.01 17.48
CA ASP A 211 3.81 10.82 18.55
C ASP A 211 2.29 10.86 18.44
N ARG A 212 1.74 11.05 17.24
CA ARG A 212 0.29 11.01 17.00
C ARG A 212 -0.30 9.61 17.10
N CYS A 213 0.42 8.60 16.61
CA CYS A 213 -0.09 7.24 16.55
C CYS A 213 -0.23 6.58 17.93
N PHE A 214 0.49 7.02 18.98
CA PHE A 214 0.53 6.26 20.24
C PHE A 214 -0.22 6.89 21.41
N ASP A 215 -0.27 8.22 21.49
CA ASP A 215 -0.89 8.87 22.63
C ASP A 215 -2.44 8.82 22.53
N ASP A 216 -3.00 8.92 21.33
CA ASP A 216 -4.46 9.02 21.12
C ASP A 216 -5.09 7.80 20.43
N PHE A 217 -4.30 6.94 19.76
CA PHE A 217 -4.88 5.87 18.95
C PHE A 217 -5.46 4.73 19.81
N PRO A 218 -6.70 4.28 19.53
CA PRO A 218 -7.34 3.21 20.32
C PRO A 218 -6.56 1.90 20.25
N ALA A 219 -6.21 1.34 21.42
CA ALA A 219 -5.47 0.09 21.54
C ALA A 219 -6.16 -1.07 20.83
N GLN A 220 -7.49 -1.13 20.93
CA GLN A 220 -8.27 -2.18 20.26
C GLN A 220 -8.17 -2.12 18.75
N THR A 221 -8.25 -0.94 18.16
CA THR A 221 -8.12 -0.77 16.70
C THR A 221 -6.76 -1.26 16.23
N LEU A 222 -5.70 -0.89 16.94
CA LEU A 222 -4.33 -1.31 16.59
C LEU A 222 -4.15 -2.82 16.75
N ILE A 223 -4.52 -3.38 17.90
CA ILE A 223 -4.34 -4.81 18.19
C ILE A 223 -5.18 -5.65 17.21
N GLN A 224 -6.41 -5.22 16.92
CA GLN A 224 -7.26 -5.88 15.93
C GLN A 224 -6.66 -5.80 14.53
N PHE A 225 -6.12 -4.64 14.14
CA PHE A 225 -5.41 -4.48 12.87
C PHE A 225 -4.23 -5.45 12.77
N MET A 226 -3.35 -5.47 13.78
CA MET A 226 -2.19 -6.36 13.78
C MET A 226 -2.59 -7.84 13.77
N TYR A 227 -3.69 -8.20 14.45
CA TYR A 227 -4.24 -9.56 14.41
C TYR A 227 -4.76 -9.93 13.03
N ASN A 228 -5.59 -9.08 12.42
CA ASN A 228 -6.19 -9.31 11.10
C ASN A 228 -5.13 -9.43 9.99
N HIS A 229 -4.02 -8.72 10.12
CA HIS A 229 -2.91 -8.73 9.16
C HIS A 229 -1.83 -9.77 9.50
N SER A 230 -2.09 -10.67 10.46
CA SER A 230 -1.15 -11.71 10.90
C SER A 230 0.22 -11.19 11.36
N LEU A 231 0.30 -9.94 11.83
CA LEU A 231 1.54 -9.32 12.33
C LEU A 231 1.93 -9.83 13.72
N LEU A 232 0.97 -10.35 14.49
CA LEU A 232 1.16 -10.90 15.83
C LEU A 232 1.48 -12.42 15.83
N GLN A 233 1.30 -13.07 14.67
CA GLN A 233 1.43 -14.53 14.58
C GLN A 233 2.89 -14.94 14.41
N ILE A 234 3.35 -15.84 15.28
CA ILE A 234 4.73 -16.38 15.22
C ILE A 234 4.78 -17.57 14.24
N THR A 235 3.70 -18.34 14.13
CA THR A 235 3.56 -19.48 13.23
C THR A 235 2.45 -19.22 12.20
N ARG A 236 2.52 -19.90 11.04
CA ARG A 236 1.52 -19.79 9.95
C ARG A 236 1.34 -18.39 9.37
N LYS A 237 2.43 -17.62 9.26
CA LYS A 237 2.42 -16.33 8.56
C LYS A 237 1.93 -16.48 7.12
N PRO A 238 1.08 -15.56 6.62
CA PRO A 238 0.62 -15.62 5.25
C PRO A 238 1.80 -15.44 4.30
N LYS A 239 1.71 -16.09 3.12
CA LYS A 239 2.63 -15.81 2.02
C LYS A 239 2.31 -14.44 1.46
N TRP A 240 3.30 -13.56 1.47
CA TRP A 240 3.19 -12.27 0.81
C TRP A 240 3.39 -12.45 -0.70
N LEU A 241 2.64 -11.67 -1.46
CA LEU A 241 2.56 -11.71 -2.90
C LEU A 241 2.73 -10.29 -3.45
N THR A 242 3.20 -10.18 -4.69
CA THR A 242 3.32 -8.94 -5.44
C THR A 242 3.06 -9.18 -6.93
N ILE A 243 2.96 -8.11 -7.72
CA ILE A 243 2.73 -8.18 -9.16
C ILE A 243 4.06 -8.07 -9.89
N CYS A 244 4.34 -9.03 -10.77
CA CYS A 244 5.49 -8.97 -11.66
C CYS A 244 5.35 -7.76 -12.60
N GLY A 245 6.35 -6.88 -12.63
CA GLY A 245 6.29 -5.62 -13.39
C GLY A 245 5.51 -4.50 -12.69
N GLY A 246 5.03 -4.73 -11.47
CA GLY A 246 4.41 -3.72 -10.62
C GLY A 246 2.93 -3.45 -10.92
N SER A 247 2.35 -2.60 -10.08
CA SER A 247 0.93 -2.26 -10.04
C SER A 247 0.36 -1.68 -11.32
N HIS A 248 1.16 -0.95 -12.13
CA HIS A 248 0.69 -0.41 -13.41
C HIS A 248 0.08 -1.48 -14.33
N ARG A 249 0.44 -2.76 -14.16
CA ARG A 249 -0.02 -3.86 -15.03
C ARG A 249 -1.54 -4.04 -14.95
N TYR A 250 -2.10 -4.08 -13.73
CA TYR A 250 -3.54 -4.21 -13.60
C TYR A 250 -4.28 -2.90 -13.88
N VAL A 251 -3.64 -1.76 -13.60
CA VAL A 251 -4.16 -0.43 -13.96
C VAL A 251 -4.35 -0.36 -15.47
N ASN A 252 -3.30 -0.69 -16.23
CA ASN A 252 -3.33 -0.71 -17.69
C ASN A 252 -4.33 -1.75 -18.23
N HIS A 253 -4.49 -2.90 -17.56
CA HIS A 253 -5.50 -3.89 -17.97
C HIS A 253 -6.93 -3.34 -17.86
N ILE A 254 -7.26 -2.70 -16.73
CA ILE A 254 -8.58 -2.07 -16.52
C ILE A 254 -8.80 -0.96 -17.55
N LEU A 255 -7.82 -0.07 -17.71
CA LEU A 255 -7.95 1.09 -18.60
C LEU A 255 -7.90 0.74 -20.08
N GLY A 256 -7.20 -0.33 -20.47
CA GLY A 256 -7.16 -0.81 -21.85
C GLY A 256 -8.52 -1.29 -22.37
N ARG A 257 -9.48 -1.55 -21.47
CA ARG A 257 -10.87 -1.91 -21.79
C ARG A 257 -11.83 -0.72 -21.69
N LEU A 258 -11.37 0.44 -21.21
CA LEU A 258 -12.14 1.68 -21.19
C LEU A 258 -11.90 2.44 -22.50
N PRO A 259 -12.94 2.90 -23.21
CA PRO A 259 -12.74 3.70 -24.41
C PRO A 259 -11.94 4.97 -24.11
N MET A 260 -11.01 5.35 -24.99
CA MET A 260 -10.14 6.52 -24.78
C MET A 260 -10.92 7.83 -24.58
N SER A 261 -12.09 7.98 -25.21
CA SER A 261 -12.98 9.14 -25.02
C SER A 261 -13.66 9.19 -23.64
N GLN A 262 -13.50 8.13 -22.85
CA GLN A 262 -14.05 7.97 -21.50
C GLN A 262 -12.97 8.01 -20.42
N LEU A 263 -11.69 8.13 -20.80
CA LEU A 263 -10.56 8.32 -19.88
C LEU A 263 -10.05 9.76 -19.96
N HIS A 264 -10.21 10.51 -18.88
CA HIS A 264 -9.84 11.92 -18.80
C HIS A 264 -8.71 12.10 -17.78
N LEU A 265 -7.47 12.10 -18.26
CA LEU A 265 -6.28 12.42 -17.45
C LEU A 265 -6.05 13.94 -17.44
N SER A 266 -5.27 14.43 -16.48
CA SER A 266 -5.00 15.87 -16.31
C SER A 266 -6.27 16.72 -16.31
N SER A 267 -7.35 16.17 -15.77
CA SER A 267 -8.70 16.72 -15.83
C SER A 267 -9.28 16.78 -14.42
N ARG A 268 -8.78 17.73 -13.62
CA ARG A 268 -9.25 17.90 -12.24
C ARG A 268 -10.70 18.35 -12.25
N ILE A 269 -11.53 17.72 -11.42
CA ILE A 269 -12.89 18.20 -11.17
C ILE A 269 -12.85 19.26 -10.08
N ASN A 270 -13.44 20.42 -10.36
CA ASN A 270 -13.51 21.54 -9.43
C ASN A 270 -14.88 21.67 -8.76
N CYS A 271 -15.93 21.23 -9.42
CA CYS A 271 -17.29 21.41 -8.94
C CYS A 271 -18.18 20.25 -9.41
N VAL A 272 -19.03 19.76 -8.51
CA VAL A 272 -20.17 18.90 -8.85
C VAL A 272 -21.42 19.54 -8.25
N SER A 273 -22.42 19.82 -9.07
CA SER A 273 -23.69 20.40 -8.63
C SER A 273 -24.87 19.64 -9.21
N SER A 274 -26.00 19.71 -8.52
CA SER A 274 -27.23 19.18 -9.08
C SER A 274 -27.90 20.17 -10.03
N ILE A 275 -28.30 19.66 -11.19
CA ILE A 275 -29.19 20.36 -12.10
C ILE A 275 -30.56 19.67 -12.14
N SER A 276 -31.62 20.44 -11.94
CA SER A 276 -33.00 19.99 -12.15
C SER A 276 -33.36 20.16 -13.62
N LYS A 277 -33.62 19.06 -14.34
CA LYS A 277 -34.28 19.16 -15.64
C LYS A 277 -35.73 19.55 -15.41
N GLN A 278 -36.13 20.75 -15.85
CA GLN A 278 -37.53 21.10 -15.97
C GLN A 278 -38.25 19.98 -16.77
N GLY A 279 -39.18 19.28 -16.11
CA GLY A 279 -40.12 18.35 -16.76
C GLY A 279 -39.85 16.84 -16.65
N THR A 280 -38.70 16.34 -16.18
CA THR A 280 -38.43 14.87 -16.18
C THR A 280 -38.30 14.21 -14.80
N GLY A 281 -38.38 14.95 -13.69
CA GLY A 281 -38.37 14.41 -12.32
C GLY A 281 -37.06 13.75 -11.83
N ARG A 282 -36.18 13.31 -12.74
CA ARG A 282 -34.85 12.79 -12.40
C ARG A 282 -33.81 13.91 -12.30
N ARG A 283 -33.22 14.01 -11.11
CA ARG A 283 -32.06 14.86 -10.79
C ARG A 283 -30.88 14.45 -11.67
N LYS A 284 -30.24 15.40 -12.36
CA LYS A 284 -28.98 15.20 -13.08
C LYS A 284 -27.86 15.92 -12.32
N LEU A 285 -26.62 15.52 -12.60
CA LEU A 285 -25.44 16.11 -11.98
C LEU A 285 -24.61 16.77 -13.09
N GLU A 286 -24.20 18.02 -12.87
CA GLU A 286 -23.22 18.71 -13.69
C GLU A 286 -21.86 18.64 -12.98
N ILE A 287 -20.81 18.27 -13.70
CA ILE A 287 -19.44 18.39 -13.23
C ILE A 287 -18.72 19.47 -14.05
N VAL A 288 -17.81 20.19 -13.40
CA VAL A 288 -16.99 21.24 -14.02
C VAL A 288 -15.52 20.89 -13.82
N THR A 289 -14.75 20.88 -14.92
CA THR A 289 -13.30 20.63 -14.89
C THR A 289 -12.53 21.90 -14.51
N ASP A 290 -11.21 21.78 -14.37
CA ASP A 290 -10.28 22.88 -14.18
C ASP A 290 -10.16 23.84 -15.37
N ASN A 291 -10.52 23.39 -16.57
CA ASN A 291 -10.61 24.20 -17.78
C ASN A 291 -12.02 24.77 -18.03
N ASP A 292 -12.88 24.81 -17.00
CA ASP A 292 -14.27 25.28 -17.05
C ASP A 292 -15.20 24.51 -18.01
N GLU A 293 -14.79 23.30 -18.45
CA GLU A 293 -15.65 22.45 -19.28
C GLU A 293 -16.72 21.78 -18.43
N LYS A 294 -17.93 21.69 -18.99
CA LYS A 294 -19.11 21.18 -18.30
C LYS A 294 -19.62 19.89 -18.89
N TYR A 295 -19.89 18.91 -18.04
CA TYR A 295 -20.38 17.60 -18.43
C TYR A 295 -21.54 17.16 -17.54
N VAL A 296 -22.54 16.51 -18.13
CA VAL A 296 -23.77 16.10 -17.42
C VAL A 296 -23.84 14.59 -17.28
N TYR A 297 -24.14 14.14 -16.07
CA TYR A 297 -24.18 12.75 -15.65
C TYR A 297 -25.49 12.38 -14.94
N ASP A 298 -25.84 11.09 -14.96
CA ASP A 298 -26.88 10.51 -14.10
C ASP A 298 -26.36 10.35 -12.66
N HIS A 299 -25.12 9.89 -12.52
CA HIS A 299 -24.47 9.61 -11.25
C HIS A 299 -23.01 10.05 -11.25
N VAL A 300 -22.52 10.44 -10.09
CA VAL A 300 -21.11 10.73 -9.82
C VAL A 300 -20.66 9.86 -8.66
N ILE A 301 -19.51 9.21 -8.82
CA ILE A 301 -18.82 8.43 -7.79
C ILE A 301 -17.56 9.20 -7.40
N PHE A 302 -17.49 9.66 -6.16
CA PHE A 302 -16.26 10.18 -5.59
C PHE A 302 -15.36 9.01 -5.16
N ALA A 303 -14.26 8.83 -5.89
CA ALA A 303 -13.20 7.87 -5.59
C ALA A 303 -11.88 8.59 -5.22
N CYS A 304 -12.01 9.79 -4.66
CA CYS A 304 -10.94 10.63 -4.13
C CYS A 304 -11.05 10.76 -2.60
N HIS A 305 -10.09 11.45 -1.99
CA HIS A 305 -10.09 11.71 -0.55
C HIS A 305 -11.26 12.61 -0.13
N SER A 306 -11.64 12.53 1.15
CA SER A 306 -12.83 13.21 1.68
C SER A 306 -12.72 14.73 1.64
N ASP A 307 -11.52 15.28 1.83
CA ASP A 307 -11.23 16.70 1.70
C ASP A 307 -11.41 17.21 0.27
N GLU A 308 -10.97 16.43 -0.72
CA GLU A 308 -11.17 16.74 -2.13
C GLU A 308 -12.65 16.63 -2.54
N ALA A 309 -13.35 15.58 -2.09
CA ALA A 309 -14.79 15.45 -2.31
C ALA A 309 -15.57 16.62 -1.66
N LEU A 310 -15.19 17.01 -0.44
CA LEU A 310 -15.77 18.15 0.27
C LEU A 310 -15.58 19.46 -0.51
N ARG A 311 -14.34 19.72 -0.97
CA ARG A 311 -14.01 20.91 -1.77
C ARG A 311 -14.87 20.99 -3.04
N ILE A 312 -15.00 19.87 -3.76
CA ILE A 312 -15.77 19.79 -5.01
C ILE A 312 -17.26 20.03 -4.76
N LEU A 313 -17.82 19.49 -3.67
CA LEU A 313 -19.23 19.66 -3.32
C LEU A 313 -19.54 21.08 -2.80
N GLN A 314 -18.64 21.67 -2.00
CA GLN A 314 -18.77 23.05 -1.54
C GLN A 314 -18.78 24.04 -2.71
N ALA A 315 -17.95 23.81 -3.73
CA ALA A 315 -17.94 24.62 -4.95
C ALA A 315 -19.25 24.51 -5.77
N GLY A 316 -20.00 23.42 -5.61
CA GLY A 316 -21.27 23.18 -6.30
C GLY A 316 -22.51 23.77 -5.62
N ASP A 317 -22.37 24.37 -4.44
CA ASP A 317 -23.43 25.03 -3.65
C ASP A 317 -24.67 24.14 -3.38
N ASP A 318 -24.47 22.82 -3.30
CA ASP A 318 -25.54 21.82 -3.10
C ASP A 318 -25.17 20.79 -2.00
N ILE A 319 -24.16 21.11 -1.20
CA ILE A 319 -23.72 20.26 -0.09
C ILE A 319 -24.68 20.34 1.09
N ARG A 320 -24.99 19.19 1.67
CA ARG A 320 -25.81 19.09 2.89
C ARG A 320 -24.93 19.18 4.13
N GLY A 321 -25.47 19.75 5.22
CA GLY A 321 -24.74 19.85 6.49
C GLY A 321 -24.24 18.50 7.06
N GLU A 322 -24.93 17.39 6.74
CA GLU A 322 -24.44 16.06 7.11
C GLU A 322 -23.22 15.63 6.27
N GLU A 323 -23.22 15.93 4.97
CA GLU A 323 -22.09 15.63 4.07
C GLU A 323 -20.86 16.43 4.49
N GLU A 324 -21.03 17.72 4.75
CA GLU A 324 -19.95 18.59 5.25
C GLU A 324 -19.38 18.09 6.57
N ARG A 325 -20.23 17.76 7.54
CA ARG A 325 -19.80 17.23 8.84
C ARG A 325 -19.02 15.93 8.69
N ILE A 326 -19.50 14.99 7.87
CA ILE A 326 -18.85 13.67 7.71
C ILE A 326 -17.53 13.81 6.97
N LEU A 327 -17.52 14.47 5.81
CA LEU A 327 -16.33 14.57 4.96
C LEU A 327 -15.24 15.44 5.60
N GLY A 328 -15.63 16.48 6.35
CA GLY A 328 -14.74 17.37 7.07
C GLY A 328 -14.17 16.81 8.38
N SER A 329 -14.59 15.61 8.81
CA SER A 329 -14.09 14.98 10.05
C SER A 329 -12.74 14.26 9.87
N PHE A 330 -12.20 14.18 8.66
CA PHE A 330 -10.97 13.44 8.36
C PHE A 330 -9.76 14.37 8.37
N GLU A 331 -8.68 13.92 8.99
CA GLU A 331 -7.38 14.58 8.97
C GLU A 331 -6.39 13.79 8.12
N TRP A 332 -5.46 14.50 7.48
CA TRP A 332 -4.48 13.93 6.56
C TRP A 332 -3.06 14.28 6.98
N ASN A 333 -2.14 13.36 6.70
CA ASN A 333 -0.70 13.59 6.86
C ASN A 333 -0.03 13.53 5.49
N LYS A 334 0.86 14.49 5.23
CA LYS A 334 1.69 14.48 4.03
C LYS A 334 2.84 13.51 4.23
N ASN A 335 2.96 12.55 3.32
CA ASN A 335 4.08 11.62 3.23
C ASN A 335 4.83 11.85 1.92
N GLU A 336 6.16 11.79 1.97
CA GLU A 336 7.02 11.88 0.78
C GLU A 336 7.64 10.51 0.51
N VAL A 337 7.54 10.05 -0.74
CA VAL A 337 8.14 8.79 -1.18
C VAL A 337 9.29 9.11 -2.14
N VAL A 338 10.50 8.73 -1.75
CA VAL A 338 11.70 8.93 -2.56
C VAL A 338 12.25 7.58 -2.98
N LEU A 339 12.38 7.38 -4.29
CA LEU A 339 13.09 6.23 -4.84
C LEU A 339 14.60 6.52 -4.84
N HIS A 340 15.39 5.70 -4.13
CA HIS A 340 16.84 5.86 -4.03
C HIS A 340 17.58 4.52 -4.15
N SER A 341 18.88 4.61 -4.45
CA SER A 341 19.83 3.49 -4.34
C SER A 341 20.97 3.78 -3.35
N ASP A 342 20.79 4.81 -2.53
CA ASP A 342 21.80 5.26 -1.57
C ASP A 342 21.84 4.33 -0.34
N PRO A 343 22.97 3.66 -0.06
CA PRO A 343 23.12 2.77 1.09
C PRO A 343 23.15 3.50 2.44
N GLU A 344 23.27 4.83 2.49
CA GLU A 344 23.18 5.59 3.75
C GLU A 344 21.79 5.53 4.37
N PHE A 345 20.76 5.28 3.56
CA PHE A 345 19.38 5.04 3.98
C PHE A 345 19.10 3.55 4.24
N MET A 346 20.12 2.78 4.61
CA MET A 346 19.99 1.38 5.03
C MET A 346 20.61 1.18 6.42
N PRO A 347 20.23 0.13 7.18
CA PRO A 347 20.92 -0.24 8.42
C PRO A 347 22.43 -0.41 8.19
N LYS A 348 23.24 -0.04 9.19
CA LYS A 348 24.70 -0.16 9.14
C LYS A 348 25.13 -1.63 9.06
N SER A 349 24.48 -2.50 9.83
CA SER A 349 24.66 -3.93 9.70
C SER A 349 23.90 -4.47 8.48
N ARG A 350 24.63 -5.01 7.50
CA ARG A 350 24.02 -5.72 6.35
C ARG A 350 23.13 -6.89 6.78
N MET A 351 23.37 -7.48 7.95
CA MET A 351 22.49 -8.53 8.49
C MET A 351 21.10 -8.01 8.89
N ALA A 352 20.95 -6.71 9.12
CA ALA A 352 19.68 -6.08 9.46
C ALA A 352 18.89 -5.63 8.21
N TRP A 353 19.46 -5.71 7.01
CA TRP A 353 18.77 -5.31 5.78
C TRP A 353 17.52 -6.17 5.57
N SER A 354 16.38 -5.49 5.58
CA SER A 354 15.05 -6.09 5.49
C SER A 354 14.22 -5.32 4.47
N CYS A 355 13.10 -5.88 4.00
CA CYS A 355 12.23 -5.20 3.03
C CYS A 355 11.74 -3.83 3.54
N TRP A 356 11.54 -3.71 4.85
CA TRP A 356 11.16 -2.48 5.54
C TRP A 356 12.22 -2.19 6.60
N ASN A 357 12.93 -1.06 6.48
CA ASN A 357 13.94 -0.63 7.44
C ASN A 357 13.48 0.68 8.07
N TYR A 358 13.15 0.64 9.35
CA TYR A 358 12.78 1.83 10.09
C TYR A 358 14.04 2.50 10.63
N LEU A 359 14.35 3.69 10.14
CA LEU A 359 15.48 4.49 10.58
C LEU A 359 14.97 5.60 11.49
N THR A 360 15.49 5.65 12.71
CA THR A 360 15.05 6.62 13.71
C THR A 360 16.20 7.14 14.56
N TYR A 361 16.03 8.34 15.12
CA TYR A 361 17.04 9.02 15.92
C TYR A 361 16.42 9.45 17.25
N SER A 362 17.16 9.23 18.32
CA SER A 362 16.82 9.71 19.65
C SER A 362 17.38 11.12 19.79
N ASP A 363 16.54 12.14 19.79
CA ASP A 363 16.99 13.49 20.15
C ASP A 363 16.98 13.65 21.68
N GLY A 364 17.98 14.33 22.24
CA GLY A 364 18.22 14.43 23.68
C GLY A 364 17.15 15.17 24.49
N HIS A 365 16.09 15.64 23.83
CA HIS A 365 14.90 16.24 24.42
C HIS A 365 13.64 15.62 23.77
N ASP A 366 12.61 15.40 24.58
CA ASP A 366 11.38 14.67 24.25
C ASP A 366 10.81 14.88 22.82
N LYS A 367 10.43 13.74 22.21
CA LYS A 367 9.39 13.59 21.18
C LYS A 367 9.60 14.23 19.80
N ALA A 368 10.81 14.23 19.27
CA ALA A 368 10.99 14.35 17.81
C ALA A 368 11.67 13.09 17.27
N ASN A 369 10.92 11.98 17.20
CA ASN A 369 11.35 10.88 16.34
C ASN A 369 11.26 11.40 14.90
N ILE A 370 12.40 11.88 14.37
CA ILE A 370 12.51 12.16 12.93
C ILE A 370 12.66 10.79 12.28
N ASP A 371 11.55 10.27 11.78
CA ASP A 371 11.52 8.94 11.23
C ASP A 371 11.63 8.96 9.72
N ARG A 372 12.41 8.02 9.22
CA ARG A 372 12.48 7.69 7.81
C ARG A 372 12.24 6.20 7.67
N VAL A 373 11.27 5.82 6.85
CA VAL A 373 11.07 4.43 6.47
C VAL A 373 11.78 4.23 5.14
N SER A 374 12.82 3.41 5.14
CA SER A 374 13.48 2.97 3.92
C SER A 374 12.91 1.64 3.49
N LEU A 375 12.26 1.62 2.33
CA LEU A 375 11.74 0.41 1.71
C LEU A 375 12.83 -0.20 0.83
N TYR A 376 13.34 -1.34 1.25
CA TYR A 376 14.31 -2.09 0.46
C TYR A 376 13.57 -3.09 -0.44
N VAL A 377 13.48 -2.74 -1.71
CA VAL A 377 12.84 -3.60 -2.71
C VAL A 377 13.84 -4.67 -3.15
N HIS A 378 13.98 -5.73 -2.35
CA HIS A 378 14.71 -6.95 -2.76
C HIS A 378 13.97 -7.71 -3.90
N ILE A 379 12.71 -7.37 -4.14
CA ILE A 379 11.71 -8.15 -4.90
C ILE A 379 12.06 -8.35 -6.38
N LEU A 380 12.97 -7.54 -6.94
CA LEU A 380 13.35 -7.66 -8.35
C LEU A 380 14.87 -7.65 -8.57
N LEU A 381 15.64 -7.70 -7.48
CA LEU A 381 17.11 -7.65 -7.51
C LEU A 381 17.78 -9.02 -7.68
N THR A 382 17.03 -10.11 -7.80
CA THR A 382 17.62 -11.41 -8.20
C THR A 382 18.22 -11.40 -9.61
N ASP A 383 17.92 -10.38 -10.43
CA ASP A 383 18.45 -10.23 -11.79
C ASP A 383 19.39 -9.02 -11.98
N LEU A 384 19.70 -8.24 -10.92
CA LEU A 384 20.78 -7.25 -11.01
C LEU A 384 22.06 -7.87 -10.44
N PRO A 385 23.16 -7.94 -11.21
CA PRO A 385 24.42 -8.45 -10.69
C PRO A 385 24.77 -7.64 -9.45
N GLU A 386 25.21 -8.35 -8.40
CA GLU A 386 25.71 -7.74 -7.18
C GLU A 386 26.60 -6.56 -7.57
N LEU A 387 26.25 -5.36 -7.13
CA LEU A 387 27.14 -4.20 -7.15
C LEU A 387 28.31 -4.57 -6.23
N THR A 388 29.28 -5.27 -6.84
CA THR A 388 30.59 -5.53 -6.28
C THR A 388 31.26 -4.17 -6.24
N ASN A 389 31.37 -3.62 -5.04
CA ASN A 389 32.20 -2.46 -4.78
C ASN A 389 33.63 -2.82 -5.21
N THR A 390 34.14 -2.13 -6.23
CA THR A 390 35.58 -1.90 -6.39
C THR A 390 36.03 -0.77 -5.49
#